data_AF-A0A538BRV3-F1
#
_entry.id   AF-A0A538BRV3-F1
#
_cell.length_a   1.000
_cell.length_b   1.000
_cell.length_c   1.000
_cell.angle_alpha   90.00
_cell.angle_beta   90.00
_cell.angle_gamma   90.00
#
_symmetry.space_group_name_H-M   'P 1'
#
loop_
_entity.id
_entity.type
_entity.pdbx_description
1 polymer ?
#
loop_
_entity_poly.entity_id
_entity_poly.type
_entity_poly.pdbx_seq_one_letter_code
_entity_poly.pdbx_strand_id
1 'polypeptide(L)' 'MQAGSVAERRLPRLSVVMVVGACRERGQYALDRLCAQTALDKLQIVVVDVAEASVRELVVPPGAPVEIVQAHGVDRWATA' A
#
# COMPACT_ATOMS: atom_id res chain seq x y z
N MET A 1 -9.25 -33.32 21.67
CA MET A 1 -8.28 -32.33 21.15
C MET A 1 -8.80 -31.89 19.79
N GLN A 2 -9.45 -30.73 19.72
CA GLN A 2 -9.95 -30.18 18.45
C GLN A 2 -8.78 -29.53 17.72
N ALA A 3 -8.53 -29.96 16.48
CA ALA A 3 -7.63 -29.28 15.56
C ALA A 3 -8.16 -27.86 15.35
N GLY A 4 -7.41 -26.87 15.83
CA GLY A 4 -7.71 -25.47 15.60
C GLY A 4 -7.76 -25.24 14.09
N SER A 5 -8.90 -24.74 13.62
CA SER A 5 -9.10 -24.24 12.28
C SER A 5 -7.99 -23.24 11.96
N VAL A 6 -7.01 -23.67 11.15
CA VAL A 6 -6.15 -22.74 10.42
C VAL A 6 -7.08 -22.09 9.41
N ALA A 7 -7.65 -20.94 9.78
CA ALA A 7 -8.40 -20.12 8.86
C ALA A 7 -7.58 -20.04 7.57
N GLU A 8 -8.14 -20.53 6.47
CA GLU A 8 -7.53 -20.42 5.15
C GLU A 8 -7.15 -18.96 4.97
N ARG A 9 -5.86 -18.63 5.10
CA ARG A 9 -5.34 -17.33 4.71
C ARG A 9 -5.52 -17.29 3.21
N ARG A 10 -6.67 -16.77 2.75
CA ARG A 10 -6.90 -16.48 1.34
C ARG A 10 -5.79 -15.52 0.92
N LEU A 11 -4.83 -16.05 0.18
CA LEU A 11 -3.73 -15.26 -0.36
C LEU A 11 -4.32 -14.19 -1.28
N PRO A 12 -3.76 -12.97 -1.29
CA PRO A 12 -4.19 -11.94 -2.22
C PRO A 12 -4.02 -12.45 -3.65
N ARG A 13 -4.97 -12.12 -4.52
CA ARG A 13 -4.91 -12.50 -5.94
C ARG A 13 -4.09 -11.52 -6.77
N LEU A 14 -3.93 -10.29 -6.26
CA LEU A 14 -3.13 -9.24 -6.86
C LEU A 14 -2.43 -8.45 -5.76
N SER A 15 -1.12 -8.30 -5.89
CA SER A 15 -0.32 -7.39 -5.07
C SER A 15 0.04 -6.17 -5.90
N VAL A 16 -0.15 -4.99 -5.34
CA VAL A 16 0.19 -3.69 -5.96
C VAL A 16 1.31 -3.08 -5.14
N VAL A 17 2.42 -2.75 -5.80
CA VAL A 17 3.48 -1.94 -5.20
C VAL A 17 3.37 -0.54 -5.80
N MET A 18 3.09 0.45 -4.95
CA MET A 18 2.99 1.84 -5.35
C MET A 18 4.15 2.63 -4.75
N VAL A 19 4.99 3.22 -5.58
CA VAL A 19 6.07 4.12 -5.12
C VAL A 19 5.57 5.55 -5.17
N VAL A 20 5.66 6.27 -4.05
CA VAL A 20 5.18 7.65 -3.94
C VAL A 20 6.28 8.55 -3.42
N GLY A 21 6.53 9.65 -4.13
CA GLY A 21 7.43 10.72 -3.69
C GLY A 21 6.68 12.00 -3.31
N ALA A 22 7.28 13.16 -3.57
CA ALA A 22 6.76 14.46 -3.14
C ALA A 22 5.41 14.88 -3.78
N CYS A 23 5.01 14.30 -4.93
CA CYS A 23 3.74 14.61 -5.59
C CYS A 23 2.54 13.96 -4.89
N ARG A 24 2.19 14.42 -3.68
CA ARG A 24 1.22 13.75 -2.79
C ARG A 24 -0.19 13.66 -3.35
N GLU A 25 -0.67 14.68 -4.05
CA GLU A 25 -2.01 14.65 -4.63
C GLU A 25 -2.18 13.51 -5.64
N ARG A 26 -1.16 13.25 -6.46
CA ARG A 26 -1.18 12.13 -7.43
C ARG A 26 -1.10 10.78 -6.73
N GLY A 27 -0.24 10.68 -5.71
CA GLY A 27 -0.12 9.47 -4.89
C GLY A 27 -1.43 9.13 -4.15
N GLN A 28 -2.03 10.13 -3.53
CA GLN A 28 -3.32 10.01 -2.84
C GLN A 28 -4.42 9.61 -3.82
N TYR A 29 -4.52 10.28 -4.98
CA TYR A 29 -5.51 9.95 -5.98
C TYR A 29 -5.39 8.50 -6.46
N ALA A 30 -4.17 8.02 -6.73
CA ALA A 30 -3.94 6.63 -7.12
C ALA A 30 -4.34 5.65 -6.00
N LEU A 31 -3.94 5.95 -4.75
CA LEU A 31 -4.30 5.15 -3.58
C LEU A 31 -5.82 5.07 -3.38
N ASP A 32 -6.53 6.20 -3.48
CA ASP A 32 -7.99 6.25 -3.35
C ASP A 32 -8.67 5.37 -4.41
N ARG A 33 -8.17 5.37 -5.65
CA ARG A 33 -8.69 4.53 -6.73
C ARG A 33 -8.42 3.05 -6.51
N LEU A 34 -7.27 2.69 -5.94
CA LEU A 34 -6.97 1.31 -5.55
C LEU A 34 -7.88 0.84 -4.41
N CYS A 35 -8.12 1.70 -3.42
CA CYS A 35 -9.00 1.41 -2.29
C CYS A 35 -10.48 1.34 -2.68
N ALA A 36 -10.89 1.95 -3.79
CA ALA A 36 -12.27 1.93 -4.30
C ALA A 36 -12.61 0.72 -5.18
N GLN A 37 -11.69 -0.24 -5.36
CA GLN A 37 -11.94 -1.41 -6.21
C GLN A 37 -12.98 -2.35 -5.60
N THR A 38 -13.86 -2.91 -6.43
CA THR A 38 -14.88 -3.89 -5.98
C THR A 38 -14.28 -5.20 -5.47
N ALA A 39 -13.04 -5.51 -5.87
CA ALA A 39 -12.29 -6.69 -5.45
C ALA A 39 -11.23 -6.37 -4.38
N LEU A 40 -11.45 -5.33 -3.56
CA LEU A 40 -10.51 -4.89 -2.52
C LEU A 40 -10.08 -6.03 -1.58
N ASP A 41 -10.99 -6.95 -1.27
CA ASP A 41 -10.75 -8.15 -0.44
C ASP A 41 -9.72 -9.12 -1.01
N LYS A 42 -9.35 -8.96 -2.28
CA LYS A 42 -8.38 -9.79 -3.01
C LYS A 42 -7.08 -9.04 -3.31
N LEU A 43 -6.98 -7.77 -2.91
CA LEU A 43 -5.81 -6.93 -3.12
C LEU A 43 -4.91 -6.92 -1.88
N GLN A 44 -3.61 -6.82 -2.13
CA GLN A 44 -2.63 -6.35 -1.15
C GLN A 44 -1.94 -5.12 -1.75
N ILE A 45 -1.96 -3.99 -1.05
CA ILE A 45 -1.36 -2.76 -1.53
C ILE A 45 -0.18 -2.42 -0.62
N VAL A 46 1.03 -2.36 -1.18
CA VAL A 46 2.23 -1.91 -0.48
C VAL A 46 2.62 -0.56 -1.06
N VAL A 47 2.57 0.48 -0.25
CA VAL A 47 3.04 1.81 -0.62
C VAL A 47 4.45 1.99 -0.11
N VAL A 48 5.40 2.26 -0.99
CA VAL A 48 6.75 2.67 -0.61
C VAL A 48 6.82 4.18 -0.72
N ASP A 49 6.85 4.84 0.43
CA ASP A 49 6.88 6.29 0.55
C ASP A 49 8.33 6.76 0.63
N VAL A 50 8.83 7.35 -0.45
CA VAL A 50 10.19 7.89 -0.56
C VAL A 50 10.25 9.40 -0.33
N ALA A 51 9.11 10.04 -0.03
CA ALA A 51 9.09 11.46 0.29
C ALA A 51 9.86 11.76 1.58
N GLU A 52 10.34 12.99 1.76
CA GLU A 52 10.90 13.41 3.04
C GLU A 52 9.85 13.34 4.16
N ALA A 53 10.27 13.12 5.41
CA ALA A 53 9.38 13.07 6.57
C ALA A 53 8.62 14.39 6.83
N SER A 54 9.09 15.50 6.27
CA SER A 54 8.43 16.81 6.31
C SER A 54 7.19 16.89 5.42
N VAL A 55 7.05 15.98 4.46
CA VAL A 55 5.98 15.97 3.48
C VAL A 55 4.73 15.32 4.06
N ARG A 56 3.57 15.97 3.88
CA ARG A 56 2.25 15.49 4.33
C ARG A 56 2.04 14.00 4.04
N GLU A 57 1.64 13.21 5.02
CA GLU A 57 1.36 11.78 4.87
C GLU A 57 0.16 11.47 3.96
N LEU A 58 0.17 10.27 3.36
CA LEU A 58 -0.99 9.72 2.66
C LEU A 58 -2.06 9.29 3.66
N VAL A 59 -3.32 9.45 3.29
CA VAL A 59 -4.46 9.02 4.09
C VAL A 59 -4.94 7.66 3.59
N VAL A 60 -5.01 6.68 4.50
CA VAL A 60 -5.50 5.33 4.21
C VAL A 60 -6.89 5.16 4.82
N PRO A 61 -7.90 4.71 4.06
CA PRO A 61 -9.20 4.37 4.62
C PRO A 61 -9.08 3.25 5.68
N PRO A 62 -9.80 3.34 6.81
CA PRO A 62 -9.77 2.29 7.83
C PRO A 62 -10.12 0.91 7.24
N GLY A 63 -9.30 -0.10 7.53
CA GLY A 63 -9.53 -1.47 7.07
C GLY A 63 -9.16 -1.75 5.61
N ALA A 64 -8.65 -0.77 4.86
CA ALA A 64 -8.08 -1.04 3.54
C ALA A 64 -6.81 -1.90 3.67
N PRO A 65 -6.56 -2.85 2.74
CA PRO A 65 -5.41 -3.76 2.78
C PRO A 65 -4.12 -3.05 2.30
N VAL A 66 -3.79 -1.93 2.95
CA VAL A 66 -2.67 -1.06 2.62
C VAL A 66 -1.61 -1.12 3.70
N GLU A 67 -0.38 -1.41 3.31
CA GLU A 67 0.83 -1.32 4.13
C GLU A 67 1.69 -0.17 3.59
N ILE A 68 2.07 0.78 4.45
CA ILE A 68 2.98 1.87 4.07
C ILE A 68 4.37 1.58 4.64
N VAL A 69 5.34 1.46 3.75
CA VAL A 69 6.77 1.33 4.06
C VAL A 69 7.41 2.70 3.86
N GLN A 70 7.89 3.30 4.96
CA GLN A 70 8.61 4.56 4.92
C GLN A 70 10.07 4.33 4.50
N ALA A 71 10.48 4.96 3.40
CA ALA A 71 11.81 4.87 2.81
C ALA A 71 12.35 6.28 2.51
N HIS A 72 12.29 7.17 3.51
CA HIS A 72 12.73 8.56 3.40
C HIS A 72 14.17 8.68 2.89
N GLY A 73 14.42 9.64 2.00
CA GLY A 73 15.76 9.95 1.49
C GLY A 73 16.29 8.97 0.43
N VAL A 74 15.42 8.13 -0.15
CA VAL A 74 15.75 7.32 -1.32
C VAL A 74 15.44 8.13 -2.59
N ASP A 75 16.43 8.92 -3.02
CA ASP A 75 16.28 9.84 -4.16
C ASP A 75 16.27 9.10 -5.52
N ARG A 76 16.72 7.83 -5.54
CA ARG A 76 16.84 7.00 -6.75
C ARG A 76 16.50 5.53 -6.48
N TRP A 77 15.61 5.00 -7.30
CA TRP A 77 15.18 3.60 -7.27
C TRP A 77 16.05 2.74 -8.20
N ALA A 78 17.36 2.67 -7.93
CA ALA A 78 18.37 2.01 -8.76
C ALA A 78 18.44 2.47 -10.24
N THR A 79 19.56 2.22 -10.91
CA THR A 79 19.71 2.42 -12.36
C THR A 79 19.04 1.26 -13.12
N ALA A 80 18.13 1.58 -14.05
CA ALA A 80 17.57 0.65 -15.02
C ALA A 80 18.60 0.19 -16.05
#